data_AF-A0A520BQ42-F1
#
_entry.id   AF-A0A520BQ42-F1
#
_cell.length_a   1.000
_cell.length_b   1.000
_cell.length_c   1.000
_cell.angle_alpha   90.00
_cell.angle_beta   90.00
_cell.angle_gamma   90.00
#
_symmetry.space_group_name_H-M   'P 1'
#
loop_
_entity.id
_entity.type
_entity.pdbx_description
1 polymer ?
#
loop_
_entity_poly.entity_id
_entity_poly.type
_entity_poly.pdbx_seq_one_letter_code
_entity_poly.pdbx_strand_id
1 'polypeptide(L)'
;MESAKPTMAVALADERLGKGWRRSQTRIRVVAVVCALAAAAIVFGLFERFRVQPAEVKPERQLIGTIDLSIGNPVAMEERGEAKAKADIEAGLLQLRGFGHSPAKAQRLKQHYGVTWIGKAEAATPLTQAYAEGYNRAMLAEVERRQGREVLDRLLQDSGVPRPQARAGKDGP
;
A
#
# COMPACT_ATOMS: atom_id res chain seq x y z
N MET A 1 63.57 -45.41 48.98
CA MET A 1 62.75 -44.43 49.70
C MET A 1 62.76 -43.14 48.89
N GLU A 2 61.62 -42.89 48.27
CA GLU A 2 61.29 -41.76 47.39
C GLU A 2 61.50 -40.42 48.11
N SER A 3 62.24 -39.52 47.48
CA SER A 3 61.74 -38.40 46.66
C SER A 3 61.05 -37.31 47.47
N ALA A 4 61.81 -36.27 47.79
CA ALA A 4 61.31 -34.99 48.25
C ALA A 4 62.05 -33.84 47.56
N LYS A 5 61.28 -33.09 46.75
CA LYS A 5 61.47 -31.68 46.31
C LYS A 5 62.56 -31.40 45.25
N PRO A 6 62.29 -30.49 44.28
CA PRO A 6 61.54 -29.25 44.51
C PRO A 6 60.38 -28.95 43.54
N THR A 7 59.24 -28.70 44.17
CA THR A 7 57.99 -28.10 43.68
C THR A 7 58.05 -26.58 43.48
N MET A 8 59.24 -25.96 43.47
CA MET A 8 59.37 -24.50 43.37
C MET A 8 59.59 -23.98 41.94
N ALA A 9 60.22 -24.76 41.06
CA ALA A 9 60.51 -24.31 39.69
C ALA A 9 59.23 -24.21 38.83
N VAL A 10 58.28 -25.14 39.03
CA VAL A 10 57.01 -25.16 38.29
C VAL A 10 56.06 -24.05 38.76
N ALA A 11 56.04 -23.75 40.07
CA ALA A 11 55.21 -22.67 40.61
C ALA A 11 55.66 -21.27 40.15
N LEU A 12 56.97 -21.03 40.02
CA LEU A 12 57.52 -19.76 39.54
C LEU A 12 57.33 -19.52 38.03
N ALA A 13 57.31 -20.59 37.23
CA ALA A 13 57.05 -20.51 35.79
C ALA A 13 55.59 -20.14 35.52
N ASP A 14 54.65 -20.73 36.27
CA ASP A 14 53.21 -20.51 36.12
C ASP A 14 52.79 -19.10 36.60
N GLU A 15 53.45 -18.56 37.63
CA GLU A 15 53.17 -17.19 38.10
C GLU A 15 53.67 -16.10 37.12
N ARG A 16 54.78 -16.34 36.41
CA ARG A 16 55.31 -15.42 35.40
C ARG A 16 54.54 -15.51 34.07
N LEU A 17 54.14 -16.70 33.64
CA LEU A 17 53.33 -16.89 32.42
C LEU A 17 51.88 -16.45 32.63
N GLY A 18 51.28 -16.73 33.80
CA GLY A 18 49.91 -16.34 34.13
C GLY A 18 49.67 -14.82 34.22
N LYS A 19 50.66 -14.05 34.71
CA LYS A 19 50.59 -12.58 34.74
C LYS A 19 50.69 -11.93 33.36
N GLY A 20 51.54 -12.47 32.48
CA GLY A 20 51.67 -12.02 31.08
C GLY A 20 50.41 -12.35 30.25
N TRP A 21 49.87 -13.55 30.45
CA TRP A 21 48.68 -14.05 29.76
C TRP A 21 47.40 -13.27 30.14
N ARG A 22 47.18 -12.99 31.44
CA ARG A 22 46.03 -12.17 31.89
C ARG A 22 46.10 -10.72 31.41
N ARG A 23 47.30 -10.15 31.27
CA ARG A 23 47.51 -8.80 30.72
C ARG A 23 47.30 -8.72 29.20
N SER A 24 47.64 -9.77 28.44
CA SER A 24 47.33 -9.80 27.01
C SER A 24 45.84 -10.01 26.76
N GLN A 25 45.17 -10.85 27.56
CA GLN A 25 43.74 -11.11 27.44
C GLN A 25 42.89 -9.87 27.75
N THR A 26 43.32 -9.02 28.68
CA THR A 26 42.66 -7.73 28.94
C THR A 26 42.81 -6.77 27.77
N ARG A 27 43.99 -6.70 27.12
CA ARG A 27 44.18 -5.89 25.89
C ARG A 27 43.31 -6.40 24.74
N ILE A 28 43.24 -7.72 24.54
CA ILE A 28 42.40 -8.32 23.50
C ILE A 28 40.91 -8.03 23.76
N ARG A 29 40.47 -8.15 25.02
CA ARG A 29 39.09 -7.79 25.40
C ARG A 29 38.80 -6.32 25.20
N VAL A 30 39.73 -5.43 25.53
CA VAL A 30 39.58 -3.98 25.29
C VAL A 30 39.47 -3.69 23.80
N VAL A 31 40.32 -4.30 22.96
CA VAL A 31 40.24 -4.15 21.50
C VAL A 31 38.91 -4.68 20.97
N ALA A 32 38.44 -5.83 21.45
CA ALA A 32 37.16 -6.40 21.05
C ALA A 32 35.98 -5.48 21.41
N VAL A 33 35.99 -4.89 22.62
CA VAL A 33 34.97 -3.93 23.06
C VAL A 33 35.01 -2.65 22.21
N VAL A 34 36.19 -2.13 21.91
CA VAL A 34 36.35 -0.95 21.06
C VAL A 34 35.84 -1.23 19.64
N CYS A 35 36.17 -2.38 19.05
CA CYS A 35 35.63 -2.79 17.75
C CYS A 35 34.10 -2.94 17.77
N ALA A 36 33.53 -3.53 18.82
CA ALA A 36 32.09 -3.68 18.96
C ALA A 36 31.38 -2.31 19.07
N LEU A 37 31.95 -1.37 19.83
CA LEU A 37 31.43 0.00 19.95
C LEU A 37 31.54 0.75 18.62
N ALA A 38 32.65 0.61 17.89
CA ALA A 38 32.82 1.21 16.57
C ALA A 38 31.80 0.66 15.57
N ALA A 39 31.59 -0.67 15.55
CA ALA A 39 30.58 -1.30 14.70
C ALA A 39 29.16 -0.82 15.05
N ALA A 40 28.83 -0.74 16.34
CA ALA A 40 27.54 -0.22 16.80
C ALA A 40 27.32 1.24 16.40
N ALA A 41 28.36 2.08 16.50
CA ALA A 41 28.30 3.48 16.08
C ALA A 41 28.11 3.63 14.56
N ILE A 42 28.74 2.77 13.75
CA ILE A 42 28.54 2.74 12.29
C ILE A 42 27.10 2.33 11.97
N VAL A 43 26.59 1.26 12.59
CA VAL A 43 25.21 0.81 12.39
C VAL A 43 24.23 1.90 12.83
N PHE A 44 24.47 2.56 13.95
CA PHE A 44 23.64 3.67 14.42
C PHE A 44 23.70 4.87 13.48
N GLY A 45 24.88 5.21 12.95
CA GLY A 45 25.04 6.27 11.95
C GLY A 45 24.36 5.94 10.62
N LEU A 46 24.40 4.68 10.19
CA LEU A 46 23.62 4.20 9.05
C LEU A 46 22.12 4.27 9.37
N PHE A 47 21.70 3.88 10.57
CA PHE A 47 20.30 3.93 10.96
C PHE A 47 19.77 5.36 11.05
N GLU A 48 20.57 6.33 11.48
CA GLU A 48 20.21 7.76 11.44
C GLU A 48 20.20 8.29 10.00
N ARG A 49 21.15 7.88 9.15
CA ARG A 49 21.19 8.29 7.74
C ARG A 49 20.07 7.66 6.91
N PHE A 50 19.63 6.45 7.26
CA PHE A 50 18.55 5.71 6.62
C PHE A 50 17.25 5.73 7.44
N ARG A 51 17.20 6.52 8.51
CA ARG A 51 15.97 6.71 9.28
C ARG A 51 15.03 7.49 8.39
N VAL A 52 14.10 6.75 7.79
CA VAL A 52 12.90 7.33 7.21
C VAL A 52 12.20 8.04 8.36
N GLN A 53 12.18 9.38 8.30
CA GLN A 53 11.45 10.17 9.29
C GLN A 53 10.02 9.62 9.37
N PRO A 54 9.43 9.39 10.57
CA PRO A 54 8.01 9.18 10.70
C PRO A 54 7.33 10.52 10.49
N ALA A 55 7.37 10.97 9.25
CA ALA A 55 6.72 12.19 8.86
C ALA A 55 5.25 11.81 8.65
N GLU A 56 4.38 12.38 9.49
CA GLU A 56 2.97 12.60 9.19
C GLU A 56 2.88 13.36 7.87
N VAL A 57 3.00 12.66 6.76
CA VAL A 57 2.86 13.24 5.43
C VAL A 57 1.89 12.37 4.69
N LYS A 58 0.72 12.96 4.43
CA LYS A 58 -0.09 12.67 3.24
C LYS A 58 0.86 12.22 2.13
N PRO A 59 0.75 11.00 1.59
CA PRO A 59 1.77 10.43 0.73
C PRO A 59 2.02 11.35 -0.47
N GLU A 60 3.16 12.06 -0.43
CA GLU A 60 3.66 12.81 -1.55
C GLU A 60 4.09 11.80 -2.62
N ARG A 61 3.55 11.97 -3.83
CA ARG A 61 3.67 11.04 -4.94
C ARG A 61 5.14 10.86 -5.33
N GLN A 62 5.79 9.83 -4.80
CA GLN A 62 7.15 9.49 -5.19
C GLN A 62 7.15 8.84 -6.58
N LEU A 63 7.57 9.63 -7.58
CA LEU A 63 8.02 9.16 -8.88
C LEU A 63 9.38 8.44 -8.72
N ILE A 64 9.36 7.12 -8.53
CA ILE A 64 10.55 6.28 -8.66
C ILE A 64 10.49 5.59 -10.02
N GLY A 65 11.24 6.12 -10.99
CA GLY A 65 11.10 5.75 -12.39
C GLY A 65 9.87 6.39 -13.01
N THR A 66 9.88 6.57 -14.32
CA THR A 66 8.81 7.15 -15.16
C THR A 66 7.51 6.31 -15.18
N ILE A 67 7.27 5.51 -14.15
CA ILE A 67 6.07 4.70 -13.98
C ILE A 67 5.26 5.37 -12.87
N ASP A 68 4.25 6.13 -13.28
CA ASP A 68 3.21 6.62 -12.39
C ASP A 68 2.54 5.40 -11.74
N LEU A 69 2.86 5.15 -10.46
CA LEU A 69 2.30 4.06 -9.66
C LEU A 69 0.76 4.18 -9.51
N SER A 70 0.16 5.32 -9.89
CA SER A 70 -1.30 5.45 -9.99
C SER A 70 -1.90 4.64 -11.15
N ILE A 71 -1.11 4.23 -12.14
CA ILE A 71 -1.57 3.40 -13.26
C ILE A 71 -2.01 2.01 -12.78
N GLY A 72 -1.47 1.53 -11.66
CA GLY A 72 -1.85 0.25 -11.04
C GLY A 72 -2.79 0.35 -9.84
N ASN A 73 -3.23 1.56 -9.44
CA ASN A 73 -4.02 1.75 -8.23
C ASN A 73 -5.54 1.80 -8.53
N PRO A 74 -6.34 0.79 -8.13
CA PRO A 74 -7.78 0.80 -8.36
C PRO A 74 -8.49 1.96 -7.65
N VAL A 75 -8.02 2.41 -6.48
CA VAL A 75 -8.62 3.54 -5.75
C VAL A 75 -8.49 4.83 -6.54
N ALA A 76 -7.32 5.10 -7.10
CA ALA A 76 -7.10 6.28 -7.94
C ALA A 76 -7.93 6.21 -9.25
N MET A 77 -8.16 5.01 -9.78
CA MET A 77 -9.01 4.82 -10.96
C MET A 77 -10.50 5.03 -10.65
N GLU A 78 -10.95 4.64 -9.47
CA GLU A 78 -12.29 4.94 -8.96
C GLU A 78 -12.52 6.45 -8.84
N GLU A 79 -11.59 7.17 -8.23
CA GLU A 79 -11.64 8.65 -8.11
C GLU A 79 -11.66 9.33 -9.49
N ARG A 80 -10.86 8.85 -10.44
CA ARG A 80 -10.89 9.34 -11.84
C ARG A 80 -12.25 9.06 -12.49
N GLY A 81 -12.82 7.88 -12.25
CA GLY A 81 -14.15 7.51 -12.73
C GLY A 81 -15.21 8.47 -12.19
N GLU A 82 -15.19 8.76 -10.90
CA GLU A 82 -16.11 9.68 -10.25
C GLU A 82 -15.96 11.12 -10.77
N ALA A 83 -14.72 11.61 -10.91
CA ALA A 83 -14.45 12.94 -11.46
C ALA A 83 -14.99 13.08 -12.89
N LYS A 84 -14.79 12.05 -13.72
CA LYS A 84 -15.34 12.04 -15.08
C LYS A 84 -16.86 11.98 -15.08
N ALA A 85 -17.49 11.23 -14.18
CA ALA A 85 -18.94 11.21 -14.04
C ALA A 85 -19.50 12.59 -13.70
N LYS A 86 -18.87 13.33 -12.77
CA LYS A 86 -19.28 14.71 -12.44
C LYS A 86 -19.23 15.62 -13.66
N ALA A 87 -18.16 15.59 -14.43
CA ALA A 87 -18.05 16.36 -15.68
C ALA A 87 -19.13 15.99 -16.71
N ASP A 88 -19.44 14.69 -16.85
CA ASP A 88 -20.48 14.24 -17.78
C ASP A 88 -21.90 14.64 -17.29
N ILE A 89 -22.14 14.62 -15.97
CA ILE A 89 -23.39 15.10 -15.34
C ILE A 89 -23.59 16.60 -15.58
N GLU A 90 -22.52 17.39 -15.42
CA GLU A 90 -22.51 18.83 -15.70
C GLU A 90 -22.79 19.13 -17.18
N ALA A 91 -22.29 18.29 -18.08
CA ALA A 91 -22.62 18.33 -19.51
C ALA A 91 -24.04 17.82 -19.83
N GLY A 92 -24.83 17.42 -18.82
CA GLY A 92 -26.20 16.93 -18.98
C GLY A 92 -26.31 15.49 -19.47
N LEU A 93 -25.21 14.73 -19.49
CA LEU A 93 -25.16 13.35 -19.97
C LEU A 93 -25.41 12.37 -18.82
N LEU A 94 -26.43 11.52 -18.98
CA LEU A 94 -26.66 10.37 -18.09
C LEU A 94 -26.23 9.09 -18.80
N GLN A 95 -25.14 8.51 -18.31
CA GLN A 95 -24.53 7.33 -18.90
C GLN A 95 -24.19 6.30 -17.83
N LEU A 96 -24.31 5.02 -18.17
CA LEU A 96 -23.83 3.92 -17.33
C LEU A 96 -22.78 3.12 -18.09
N ARG A 97 -21.72 2.74 -17.38
CA ARG A 97 -20.61 1.96 -17.93
C ARG A 97 -20.69 0.53 -17.45
N GLY A 98 -20.43 -0.41 -18.35
CA GLY A 98 -20.28 -1.80 -17.98
C GLY A 98 -19.46 -2.58 -18.97
N PHE A 99 -19.32 -3.87 -18.69
CA PHE A 99 -18.57 -4.80 -19.51
C PHE A 99 -19.53 -5.65 -20.33
N GLY A 100 -19.14 -5.94 -21.57
CA GLY A 100 -19.97 -6.65 -22.53
C GLY A 100 -20.78 -5.69 -23.40
N HIS A 101 -20.86 -6.04 -24.68
CA HIS A 101 -21.63 -5.31 -25.67
C HIS A 101 -23.03 -5.91 -25.78
N SER A 102 -24.06 -5.13 -25.43
CA SER A 102 -25.46 -5.52 -25.62
C SER A 102 -26.25 -4.34 -26.18
N PRO A 103 -26.42 -4.26 -27.52
CA PRO A 103 -27.12 -3.13 -28.14
C PRO A 103 -28.60 -3.08 -27.75
N ALA A 104 -29.25 -4.24 -27.60
CA ALA A 104 -30.63 -4.32 -27.13
C ALA A 104 -30.81 -3.71 -25.73
N LYS A 105 -29.88 -4.00 -24.80
CA LYS A 105 -29.87 -3.40 -23.47
C LYS A 105 -29.65 -1.89 -23.53
N ALA A 106 -28.68 -1.44 -24.34
CA ALA A 106 -28.39 -0.02 -24.49
C ALA A 106 -29.60 0.76 -25.02
N GLN A 107 -30.31 0.20 -25.99
CA GLN A 107 -31.52 0.79 -26.54
C GLN A 107 -32.65 0.82 -25.52
N ARG A 108 -32.90 -0.28 -24.80
CA ARG A 108 -33.91 -0.35 -23.72
C ARG A 108 -33.65 0.72 -22.66
N LEU A 109 -32.43 0.82 -22.16
CA LEU A 109 -32.08 1.78 -21.11
C LEU A 109 -32.26 3.24 -21.57
N LYS A 110 -31.91 3.53 -22.83
CA LYS A 110 -32.10 4.86 -23.41
C LYS A 110 -33.59 5.20 -23.58
N GLN A 111 -34.40 4.25 -24.03
CA GLN A 111 -35.84 4.47 -24.27
C GLN A 111 -36.64 4.62 -22.98
N HIS A 112 -36.37 3.79 -21.97
CA HIS A 112 -37.17 3.77 -20.73
C HIS A 112 -36.70 4.77 -19.68
N TYR A 113 -35.40 5.08 -19.62
CA TYR A 113 -34.81 5.88 -18.54
C TYR A 113 -34.03 7.11 -19.02
N GLY A 114 -33.85 7.28 -20.34
CA GLY A 114 -33.00 8.33 -20.90
C GLY A 114 -31.50 8.10 -20.64
N VAL A 115 -31.11 6.90 -20.20
CA VAL A 115 -29.74 6.57 -19.79
C VAL A 115 -29.00 5.86 -20.92
N THR A 116 -27.84 6.36 -21.30
CA THR A 116 -27.01 5.72 -22.34
C THR A 116 -26.12 4.64 -21.73
N TRP A 117 -26.19 3.41 -22.23
CA TRP A 117 -25.27 2.35 -21.84
C TRP A 117 -24.00 2.36 -22.69
N ILE A 118 -22.84 2.41 -22.04
CA ILE A 118 -21.54 2.29 -22.67
C ILE A 118 -20.93 0.97 -22.24
N GLY A 119 -21.07 -0.03 -23.10
CA GLY A 119 -20.44 -1.34 -22.94
C GLY A 119 -19.01 -1.33 -23.47
N LYS A 120 -18.03 -1.62 -22.63
CA LYS A 120 -16.67 -1.93 -23.09
C LYS A 120 -16.62 -3.39 -23.53
N ALA A 121 -16.08 -3.63 -24.74
CA ALA A 121 -15.93 -4.97 -25.31
C ALA A 121 -14.78 -5.77 -24.65
N GLU A 122 -13.82 -5.06 -24.04
CA GLU A 122 -12.69 -5.66 -23.35
C GLU A 122 -13.10 -6.33 -22.03
N ALA A 123 -12.37 -7.38 -21.68
CA ALA A 123 -12.54 -8.07 -20.41
C ALA A 123 -12.34 -7.11 -19.23
N ALA A 124 -13.11 -7.34 -18.17
CA ALA A 124 -13.02 -6.54 -16.96
C ALA A 124 -11.68 -6.80 -16.27
N THR A 125 -10.91 -5.72 -16.03
CA THR A 125 -9.70 -5.73 -15.22
C THR A 125 -10.01 -5.03 -13.89
N PRO A 126 -9.25 -5.28 -12.80
CA PRO A 126 -9.50 -4.59 -11.53
C PRO A 126 -9.53 -3.05 -11.66
N LEU A 127 -8.68 -2.49 -12.53
CA LEU A 127 -8.61 -1.05 -12.78
C LEU A 127 -9.83 -0.52 -13.55
N THR A 128 -10.24 -1.24 -14.60
CA THR A 128 -11.40 -0.83 -15.39
C THR A 128 -12.70 -1.03 -14.60
N GLN A 129 -12.76 -2.03 -13.72
CA GLN A 129 -13.86 -2.25 -12.78
C GLN A 129 -13.95 -1.10 -11.79
N ALA A 130 -12.87 -0.78 -11.08
CA ALA A 130 -12.84 0.32 -10.11
C ALA A 130 -13.22 1.66 -10.76
N TYR A 131 -12.74 1.94 -11.97
CA TYR A 131 -13.17 3.11 -12.74
C TYR A 131 -14.68 3.11 -13.02
N ALA A 132 -15.22 1.98 -13.51
CA ALA A 132 -16.64 1.87 -13.82
C ALA A 132 -17.51 1.98 -12.56
N GLU A 133 -17.06 1.44 -11.43
CA GLU A 133 -17.74 1.55 -10.13
C GLU A 133 -17.81 2.99 -9.64
N GLY A 134 -16.67 3.70 -9.63
CA GLY A 134 -16.62 5.13 -9.25
C GLY A 134 -17.49 5.99 -10.16
N TYR A 135 -17.45 5.75 -11.47
CA TYR A 135 -18.27 6.45 -12.45
C TYR A 135 -19.77 6.18 -12.24
N ASN A 136 -20.16 4.91 -12.15
CA ASN A 136 -21.55 4.51 -12.02
C ASN A 136 -22.14 4.96 -10.69
N ARG A 137 -21.37 4.96 -9.60
CA ARG A 137 -21.88 5.45 -8.30
C ARG A 137 -22.37 6.88 -8.38
N ALA A 138 -21.58 7.79 -8.95
CA ALA A 138 -21.99 9.18 -9.12
C ALA A 138 -23.19 9.32 -10.06
N MET A 139 -23.21 8.57 -11.17
CA MET A 139 -24.32 8.58 -12.12
C MET A 139 -25.63 8.05 -11.51
N LEU A 140 -25.58 6.97 -10.74
CA LEU A 140 -26.75 6.39 -10.08
C LEU A 140 -27.30 7.32 -9.00
N ALA A 141 -26.43 7.98 -8.23
CA ALA A 141 -26.84 9.02 -7.27
C ALA A 141 -27.54 10.19 -7.98
N GLU A 142 -27.04 10.61 -9.15
CA GLU A 142 -27.67 11.66 -9.95
C GLU A 142 -29.01 11.21 -10.56
N VAL A 143 -29.11 9.96 -11.00
CA VAL A 143 -30.38 9.36 -11.47
C VAL A 143 -31.40 9.34 -10.33
N GLU A 144 -31.01 8.91 -9.13
CA GLU A 144 -31.89 8.93 -7.95
C GLU A 144 -32.37 10.35 -7.65
N ARG A 145 -31.46 11.33 -7.71
CA ARG A 145 -31.79 12.74 -7.49
C ARG A 145 -32.77 13.30 -8.51
N ARG A 146 -32.65 12.93 -9.79
CA ARG A 146 -33.47 13.46 -10.89
C ARG A 146 -34.79 12.72 -11.10
N GLN A 147 -34.77 11.40 -10.95
CA GLN A 147 -35.86 10.50 -11.36
C GLN A 147 -36.48 9.74 -10.19
N GLY A 148 -35.90 9.84 -8.99
CA GLY A 148 -36.39 9.17 -7.79
C GLY A 148 -35.89 7.75 -7.62
N ARG A 149 -36.04 7.24 -6.40
CA ARG A 149 -35.51 5.95 -5.97
C ARG A 149 -36.15 4.74 -6.65
N GLU A 150 -37.44 4.82 -6.96
CA GLU A 150 -38.16 3.74 -7.66
C GLU A 150 -37.62 3.51 -9.07
N VAL A 151 -37.29 4.60 -9.77
CA VAL A 151 -36.70 4.54 -11.12
C VAL A 151 -35.28 3.99 -11.06
N LEU A 152 -34.49 4.41 -10.07
CA LEU A 152 -33.17 3.84 -9.82
C LEU A 152 -33.24 2.32 -9.60
N ASP A 153 -34.19 1.85 -8.79
CA ASP A 153 -34.28 0.42 -8.46
C ASP A 153 -34.64 -0.43 -9.68
N ARG A 154 -35.53 0.06 -10.55
CA ARG A 154 -35.84 -0.59 -11.83
C ARG A 154 -34.65 -0.53 -12.79
N LEU A 155 -33.96 0.61 -12.84
CA LEU A 155 -32.74 0.78 -13.64
C LEU A 155 -31.65 -0.21 -13.22
N LEU A 156 -31.45 -0.44 -11.93
CA LEU A 156 -30.47 -1.41 -11.42
C LEU A 156 -30.82 -2.83 -11.83
N GLN A 157 -32.10 -3.21 -11.76
CA GLN A 157 -32.57 -4.52 -12.23
C GLN A 157 -32.32 -4.69 -13.73
N ASP A 158 -32.64 -3.68 -14.55
CA ASP A 158 -32.50 -3.75 -16.00
C ASP A 158 -31.05 -3.61 -16.50
N SER A 159 -30.22 -2.89 -15.75
CA SER A 159 -28.82 -2.63 -16.09
C SER A 159 -27.88 -3.69 -15.51
N GLY A 160 -28.28 -4.47 -14.51
CA GLY A 160 -27.40 -5.45 -13.85
C GLY A 160 -26.14 -4.84 -13.24
N VAL A 161 -26.10 -3.51 -13.07
CA VAL A 161 -25.02 -2.82 -12.37
C VAL A 161 -25.25 -3.05 -10.87
N PRO A 162 -24.25 -3.51 -10.11
CA PRO A 162 -24.42 -3.69 -8.68
C PRO A 162 -24.74 -2.35 -8.01
N ARG A 163 -25.63 -2.40 -7.01
CA ARG A 163 -25.94 -1.22 -6.20
C ARG A 163 -24.66 -0.72 -5.55
N PRO A 164 -24.40 0.60 -5.54
CA PRO A 164 -23.22 1.13 -4.85
C PRO A 164 -23.29 0.68 -3.38
N GLN A 165 -22.32 -0.11 -2.94
CA GLN A 165 -22.17 -0.37 -1.51
C GLN A 165 -21.75 0.96 -0.88
N ALA A 166 -22.54 1.47 0.06
CA ALA A 166 -22.12 2.58 0.88
C ALA A 166 -20.80 2.14 1.52
N ARG A 167 -19.70 2.88 1.27
CA ARG A 167 -18.46 2.64 2.01
C ARG A 167 -18.85 2.74 3.48
N ALA A 168 -18.79 1.62 4.19
CA ALA A 168 -18.87 1.63 5.64
C ALA A 168 -17.77 2.60 6.07
N GLY A 169 -18.18 3.76 6.61
CA GLY A 169 -17.26 4.81 7.03
C GLY A 169 -16.28 4.18 8.01
N LYS A 170 -15.04 3.97 7.56
CA LYS A 170 -13.90 3.88 8.47
C LYS A 170 -13.51 5.31 8.79
N ASP A 171 -14.41 6.00 9.49
CA ASP A 171 -14.13 7.20 10.24
C ASP A 171 -14.45 6.90 11.70
N GLY A 172 -13.38 6.68 12.47
CA GLY A 172 -13.34 6.81 13.94
C GLY A 172 -13.40 5.50 14.74
N PRO A 173 -12.73 5.43 15.90
CA PRO A 173 -11.94 6.46 16.58
C PRO A 173 -10.44 6.46 16.22
#